data_AF-A0A7J9JV12-F1
#
_entry.id   AF-A0A7J9JV12-F1
#
_cell.length_a   1.000
_cell.length_b   1.000
_cell.length_c   1.000
_cell.angle_alpha   90.00
_cell.angle_beta   90.00
_cell.angle_gamma   90.00
#
_symmetry.space_group_name_H-M   'P 1'
#
loop_
_entity.id
_entity.type
_entity.pdbx_description
1 polymer ?
#
loop_
_entity_poly.entity_id
_entity_poly.type
_entity_poly.pdbx_seq_one_letter_code
_entity_poly.pdbx_strand_id
1 'polypeptide(L)'
;MEFLIDMTRDQESIVAFSNLVELNIERMVSLKGLCYGLPPTRFLQNLKQVSIKHCEELQAILQMDKLSEKVKCQTPLCSNLTILERVWKLEPSHHAIASLTRLKVLRIVHCNKLKTIFSPCLALSMLHLQELNIRHCDGLEQVIDFGKEEEII
;
A
#
# COMPACT_ATOMS: atom_id res chain seq x y z
N MET A 1 15.41 12.19 2.29
CA MET A 1 14.49 11.79 1.21
C MET A 1 13.22 11.30 1.87
N GLU A 2 12.07 11.88 1.53
CA GLU A 2 10.79 11.54 2.19
C GLU A 2 9.99 10.47 1.46
N PHE A 3 10.12 10.39 0.14
CA PHE A 3 9.46 9.43 -0.72
C PHE A 3 10.43 8.96 -1.81
N LEU A 4 10.26 7.73 -2.33
CA LEU A 4 11.08 7.25 -3.45
C LEU A 4 10.69 7.91 -4.76
N ILE A 5 9.41 8.27 -4.90
CA ILE A 5 8.86 8.96 -6.07
C ILE A 5 7.83 10.00 -5.64
N ASP A 6 7.90 11.17 -6.27
CA ASP A 6 6.92 12.24 -6.15
C ASP A 6 6.13 12.32 -7.46
N MET A 7 4.85 11.93 -7.40
CA MET A 7 3.94 11.89 -8.54
C MET A 7 3.00 13.11 -8.60
N THR A 8 3.25 14.16 -7.80
CA THR A 8 2.43 15.39 -7.84
C THR A 8 2.78 16.34 -8.97
N ARG A 9 3.87 16.05 -9.69
CA ARG A 9 4.32 16.81 -10.85
C ARG A 9 3.98 15.99 -12.09
N ASP A 10 3.00 16.46 -12.87
CA ASP A 10 2.53 15.85 -14.13
C ASP A 10 3.65 15.23 -14.96
N GLN A 11 3.92 13.95 -14.73
CA GLN A 11 4.77 13.14 -15.58
C GLN A 11 3.95 11.93 -15.98
N GLU A 12 3.69 11.83 -17.27
CA GLU A 12 3.07 10.70 -17.99
C GLU A 12 3.87 9.39 -17.85
N SER A 13 4.77 9.28 -16.86
CA SER A 13 5.50 8.05 -16.61
C SER A 13 4.57 7.04 -15.96
N ILE A 14 3.95 6.24 -16.82
CA ILE A 14 3.07 5.11 -16.47
C ILE A 14 3.85 4.00 -15.74
N VAL A 15 5.19 4.05 -15.78
CA VAL A 15 6.09 2.96 -15.38
C VAL A 15 7.26 3.49 -14.54
N ALA A 16 7.35 3.07 -13.28
CA ALA A 16 8.51 3.33 -12.43
C ALA A 16 8.91 2.06 -11.68
N PHE A 17 10.22 1.79 -11.61
CA PHE A 17 10.81 0.62 -10.94
C PHE A 17 10.16 -0.72 -11.31
N SER A 18 9.68 -0.86 -12.56
CA SER A 18 8.92 -2.03 -12.99
C SER A 18 9.73 -3.31 -13.10
N ASN A 19 11.07 -3.22 -13.17
CA ASN A 19 11.98 -4.37 -13.14
C ASN A 19 12.47 -4.72 -11.74
N LEU A 20 12.16 -3.91 -10.73
CA LEU A 20 12.64 -4.13 -9.38
C LEU A 20 11.96 -5.37 -8.77
N VAL A 21 12.78 -6.28 -8.25
CA VAL A 21 12.32 -7.55 -7.64
C VAL A 21 12.43 -7.51 -6.13
N GLU A 22 13.46 -6.84 -5.62
CA GLU A 22 13.69 -6.67 -4.20
C GLU A 22 13.93 -5.18 -3.90
N LEU A 23 13.25 -4.68 -2.86
CA LEU A 23 13.41 -3.34 -2.35
C LEU A 23 13.81 -3.43 -0.87
N ASN A 24 15.02 -2.97 -0.56
CA ASN A 24 15.49 -2.87 0.81
C ASN A 24 15.74 -1.41 1.16
N ILE A 25 15.10 -0.94 2.23
CA ILE A 25 15.19 0.40 2.76
C ILE A 25 15.61 0.27 4.21
N GLU A 26 16.73 0.88 4.56
CA GLU A 26 17.27 0.81 5.91
C GLU A 26 17.72 2.20 6.39
N ARG A 27 17.36 2.55 7.63
CA ARG A 27 17.81 3.78 8.32
C ARG A 27 17.46 5.07 7.56
N MET A 28 16.37 5.06 6.81
CA MET A 28 15.84 6.27 6.17
C MET A 28 14.93 7.02 7.15
N VAL A 29 15.54 7.84 8.01
CA VAL A 29 14.85 8.51 9.12
C VAL A 29 13.74 9.47 8.66
N SER A 30 13.86 10.08 7.47
CA SER A 30 12.85 10.99 6.94
C SER A 30 11.83 10.33 6.03
N LEU A 31 11.93 9.02 5.77
CA LEU A 31 11.05 8.34 4.83
C LEU A 31 9.64 8.24 5.40
N LYS A 32 8.67 8.82 4.72
CA LYS A 32 7.25 8.82 5.11
C LYS A 32 6.43 7.75 4.41
N GLY A 33 6.82 7.40 3.18
CA GLY A 33 6.21 6.32 2.39
C GLY A 33 6.96 6.04 1.09
N LEU A 34 6.54 5.04 0.31
CA LEU A 34 7.21 4.69 -0.96
C LEU A 34 6.86 5.66 -2.09
N CYS A 35 5.64 6.17 -2.11
CA CYS A 35 5.13 7.07 -3.15
C CYS A 35 4.38 8.23 -2.50
N TYR A 36 4.61 9.43 -3.01
CA TYR A 36 3.77 10.59 -2.72
C TYR A 36 2.77 10.78 -3.86
N GLY A 37 1.47 10.62 -3.56
CA GLY A 37 0.40 10.67 -4.54
C GLY A 37 0.04 9.31 -5.13
N LEU A 38 -0.70 9.32 -6.25
CA LEU A 38 -1.18 8.11 -6.93
C LEU A 38 0.00 7.30 -7.50
N PRO A 39 0.16 6.02 -7.12
CA PRO A 39 1.20 5.18 -7.70
C PRO A 39 0.92 4.94 -9.20
N PRO A 40 1.95 4.97 -10.08
CA PRO A 40 1.81 4.62 -11.49
C PRO A 40 1.26 3.21 -11.73
N THR A 41 0.59 2.99 -12.86
CA THR A 41 -0.07 1.72 -13.23
C THR A 41 0.85 0.50 -13.20
N ARG A 42 2.16 0.67 -13.40
CA ARG A 42 3.17 -0.41 -13.36
C ARG A 42 4.25 -0.19 -12.29
N PHE A 43 3.92 0.58 -11.25
CA PHE A 43 4.84 0.82 -10.14
C PHE A 43 5.13 -0.48 -9.40
N LEU A 44 6.43 -0.83 -9.31
CA LEU A 44 6.87 -2.03 -8.57
C LEU A 44 6.16 -3.32 -9.00
N GLN A 45 5.71 -3.44 -10.26
CA GLN A 45 4.88 -4.55 -10.74
C GLN A 45 5.54 -5.94 -10.57
N ASN A 46 6.88 -5.99 -10.57
CA ASN A 46 7.66 -7.22 -10.46
C ASN A 46 8.25 -7.46 -9.07
N LEU A 47 7.88 -6.62 -8.10
CA LEU A 47 8.44 -6.67 -6.77
C LEU A 47 7.93 -7.90 -6.03
N LYS A 48 8.87 -8.68 -5.49
CA LYS A 48 8.63 -9.92 -4.75
C LYS A 48 8.98 -9.78 -3.29
N GLN A 49 9.94 -8.92 -2.95
CA GLN A 49 10.41 -8.74 -1.59
C GLN A 49 10.55 -7.26 -1.25
N VAL A 50 9.98 -6.87 -0.10
CA VAL A 50 10.16 -5.56 0.51
C VAL A 50 10.69 -5.75 1.93
N SER A 51 11.74 -5.03 2.26
CA SER A 51 12.31 -4.94 3.59
C SER A 51 12.48 -3.47 3.96
N ILE A 52 11.77 -3.00 5.00
CA ILE A 52 11.88 -1.65 5.53
C ILE A 52 12.32 -1.74 7.00
N LYS A 53 13.46 -1.14 7.33
CA LYS A 53 14.07 -1.22 8.65
C LYS A 53 14.49 0.14 9.17
N HIS A 54 14.21 0.42 10.44
CA HIS A 54 14.66 1.64 11.11
C HIS A 54 14.21 2.93 10.38
N CYS A 55 12.95 2.97 9.95
CA CYS A 55 12.33 4.12 9.29
C CYS A 55 11.29 4.74 10.23
N GLU A 56 11.75 5.62 11.11
CA GLU A 56 10.96 6.13 12.23
C GLU A 56 9.80 7.03 11.81
N GLU A 57 9.94 7.77 10.70
CA GLU A 57 8.88 8.63 10.15
C GLU A 57 7.94 7.90 9.17
N LEU A 58 8.11 6.58 8.97
CA LEU A 58 7.26 5.83 8.05
C LEU A 58 5.84 5.78 8.60
N GLN A 59 4.89 6.38 7.88
CA GLN A 59 3.49 6.47 8.30
C GLN A 59 2.61 5.47 7.55
N ALA A 60 2.90 5.26 6.26
CA ALA A 60 2.22 4.30 5.40
C ALA A 60 3.19 3.82 4.30
N ILE A 61 3.04 2.58 3.84
CA ILE A 61 3.86 2.05 2.74
C ILE A 61 3.34 2.58 1.40
N LEU A 62 2.03 2.53 1.20
CA LEU A 62 1.32 3.06 0.04
C LEU A 62 0.18 3.94 0.54
N GLN A 63 0.31 5.25 0.29
CA GLN A 63 -0.65 6.25 0.73
C GLN A 63 -1.63 6.54 -0.41
N MET A 64 -2.91 6.18 -0.25
CA MET A 64 -3.96 6.33 -1.29
C MET A 64 -4.96 7.45 -0.97
N ASP A 65 -4.59 8.34 -0.04
CA ASP A 65 -5.50 9.20 0.71
C ASP A 65 -6.28 10.20 -0.18
N LYS A 66 -5.74 10.60 -1.33
CA LYS A 66 -6.39 11.56 -2.25
C LYS A 66 -7.48 10.94 -3.13
N LEU A 67 -7.64 9.62 -3.10
CA LEU A 67 -8.77 8.96 -3.74
C LEU A 67 -10.01 8.99 -2.86
N SER A 68 -9.92 9.21 -1.55
CA SER A 68 -11.08 9.15 -0.65
C SER A 68 -12.23 10.11 -1.02
N GLU A 69 -11.96 11.25 -1.67
CA GLU A 69 -13.00 12.19 -2.11
C GLU A 69 -13.59 11.90 -3.51
N LYS A 70 -12.84 11.24 -4.42
CA LYS A 70 -13.32 10.93 -5.80
C LYS A 70 -13.52 9.44 -6.11
N VAL A 71 -12.86 8.59 -5.35
CA VAL A 71 -12.92 7.14 -5.33
C VAL A 71 -13.05 6.72 -3.86
N LYS A 72 -14.22 7.02 -3.27
CA LYS A 72 -14.86 5.95 -2.49
C LYS A 72 -14.73 4.70 -3.36
N CYS A 73 -14.09 3.62 -2.90
CA CYS A 73 -14.29 2.30 -3.53
C CYS A 73 -15.84 2.22 -3.61
N GLN A 74 -16.42 2.45 -4.81
CA GLN A 74 -17.76 3.06 -5.00
C GLN A 74 -18.88 2.03 -4.85
N THR A 75 -18.68 1.22 -3.84
CA THR A 75 -19.31 -0.04 -3.64
C THR A 75 -19.44 -0.15 -2.13
N PRO A 76 -20.66 -0.24 -1.57
CA PRO A 76 -20.94 -0.40 -0.13
C PRO A 76 -20.51 -1.80 0.36
N LEU A 77 -19.34 -2.23 -0.10
CA LEU A 77 -18.86 -3.59 -0.33
C LEU A 77 -17.49 -3.76 0.36
N CYS A 78 -17.13 -2.88 1.31
CA CYS A 78 -16.02 -3.15 2.24
C CYS A 78 -16.52 -3.67 3.59
N SER A 79 -17.84 -3.74 3.81
CA SER A 79 -18.43 -4.09 5.11
C SER A 79 -18.95 -5.52 5.23
N ASN A 80 -19.06 -6.33 4.18
CA ASN A 80 -19.57 -7.70 4.31
C ASN A 80 -18.95 -8.70 3.32
N LEU A 81 -18.42 -9.80 3.84
CA LEU A 81 -17.62 -10.86 3.20
C LEU A 81 -18.25 -11.61 1.99
N THR A 82 -19.36 -11.18 1.40
CA THR A 82 -20.05 -11.83 0.25
C THR A 82 -19.47 -11.46 -1.13
N ILE A 83 -18.28 -10.85 -1.16
CA ILE A 83 -17.81 -9.98 -2.26
C ILE A 83 -16.68 -10.60 -3.06
N LEU A 84 -16.04 -11.64 -2.52
CA LEU A 84 -15.01 -12.41 -3.19
C LEU A 84 -15.48 -12.98 -4.55
N GLU A 85 -16.77 -13.31 -4.70
CA GLU A 85 -17.33 -13.75 -5.99
C GLU A 85 -17.58 -12.62 -7.00
N ARG A 86 -17.76 -11.37 -6.55
CA ARG A 86 -18.07 -10.21 -7.41
C ARG A 86 -16.84 -9.37 -7.76
N VAL A 87 -15.85 -9.28 -6.88
CA VAL A 87 -14.54 -8.65 -7.17
C VAL A 87 -13.84 -9.34 -8.33
N TRP A 88 -14.07 -10.65 -8.50
CA TRP A 88 -13.57 -11.40 -9.66
C TRP A 88 -14.21 -11.01 -11.00
N LYS A 89 -15.38 -10.35 -10.99
CA LYS A 89 -16.17 -10.00 -12.19
C LYS A 89 -16.08 -8.53 -12.61
N LEU A 90 -15.46 -7.67 -11.80
CA LEU A 90 -15.23 -6.27 -12.18
C LEU A 90 -13.92 -6.19 -12.98
N GLU A 91 -14.06 -5.80 -14.25
CA GLU A 91 -12.95 -5.56 -15.17
C GLU A 91 -11.84 -4.69 -14.53
N PRO A 92 -10.54 -4.93 -14.83
CA PRO A 92 -9.38 -4.36 -14.12
C PRO A 92 -9.15 -2.85 -14.28
N SER A 93 -10.16 -2.07 -14.66
CA SER A 93 -10.04 -0.65 -15.00
C SER A 93 -9.67 0.26 -13.81
N HIS A 94 -9.57 -0.28 -12.59
CA HIS A 94 -8.95 0.42 -11.45
C HIS A 94 -7.43 0.21 -11.46
N HIS A 95 -6.78 0.92 -12.38
CA HIS A 95 -5.34 0.87 -12.68
C HIS A 95 -4.37 1.07 -11.50
N ALA A 96 -4.85 1.50 -10.33
CA ALA A 96 -4.02 1.68 -9.14
C ALA A 96 -3.80 0.39 -8.30
N ILE A 97 -4.58 -0.67 -8.57
CA ILE A 97 -4.57 -1.92 -7.78
C ILE A 97 -3.50 -2.92 -8.27
N ALA A 98 -2.87 -2.65 -9.42
CA ALA A 98 -1.91 -3.56 -10.06
C ALA A 98 -0.49 -3.53 -9.46
N SER A 99 -0.19 -2.56 -8.60
CA SER A 99 1.12 -2.42 -7.97
C SER A 99 1.26 -3.40 -6.82
N LEU A 100 2.35 -4.18 -6.78
CA LEU A 100 2.65 -5.22 -5.77
C LEU A 100 1.87 -6.54 -5.83
N THR A 101 1.16 -6.83 -6.93
CA THR A 101 0.44 -8.12 -7.11
C THR A 101 1.35 -9.35 -7.02
N ARG A 102 2.66 -9.20 -7.24
CA ARG A 102 3.66 -10.28 -7.20
C ARG A 102 4.44 -10.34 -5.89
N LEU A 103 4.10 -9.49 -4.91
CA LEU A 103 4.81 -9.43 -3.64
C LEU A 103 4.60 -10.74 -2.87
N LYS A 104 5.69 -11.33 -2.41
CA LYS A 104 5.71 -12.58 -1.63
C LYS A 104 6.18 -12.37 -0.20
N VAL A 105 7.08 -11.41 0.02
CA VAL A 105 7.72 -11.19 1.32
C VAL A 105 7.65 -9.70 1.67
N LEU A 106 7.07 -9.39 2.82
CA LEU A 106 7.10 -8.06 3.42
C LEU A 106 7.70 -8.15 4.82
N ARG A 107 8.80 -7.43 5.03
CA ARG A 107 9.46 -7.31 6.34
C ARG A 107 9.50 -5.85 6.77
N ILE A 108 8.99 -5.57 7.97
CA ILE A 108 8.98 -4.24 8.57
C ILE A 108 9.56 -4.36 9.98
N VAL A 109 10.63 -3.61 10.25
CA VAL A 109 11.33 -3.69 11.53
C VAL A 109 11.65 -2.29 12.06
N HIS A 110 11.39 -1.99 13.33
CA HIS A 110 11.73 -0.70 13.94
C HIS A 110 11.12 0.52 13.20
N CYS A 111 9.82 0.48 12.92
CA CYS A 111 9.08 1.56 12.25
C CYS A 111 7.94 2.06 13.16
N ASN A 112 8.28 2.87 14.17
CA ASN A 112 7.38 3.13 15.30
C ASN A 112 6.25 4.14 15.03
N LYS A 113 6.32 4.98 13.99
CA LYS A 113 5.20 5.85 13.58
C LYS A 113 4.27 5.20 12.56
N LEU A 114 4.56 3.98 12.12
CA LEU A 114 3.73 3.25 11.17
C LEU A 114 2.46 2.83 11.89
N LYS A 115 1.31 3.37 11.48
CA LYS A 115 0.01 3.06 12.08
C LYS A 115 -0.71 1.91 11.39
N THR A 116 -0.58 1.86 10.06
CA THR A 116 -1.27 0.91 9.19
C THR A 116 -0.35 0.45 8.06
N ILE A 117 -0.55 -0.78 7.55
CA ILE A 117 0.29 -1.34 6.48
C ILE A 117 -0.47 -1.36 5.14
N PHE A 118 -1.71 -1.86 5.16
CA PHE A 118 -2.54 -2.03 3.97
C PHE A 118 -3.87 -1.31 4.10
N SER A 119 -4.36 -0.80 2.98
CA SER A 119 -5.80 -0.52 2.80
C SER A 119 -6.53 -1.82 2.40
N PRO A 120 -7.86 -1.91 2.55
CA PRO A 120 -8.60 -3.12 2.25
C PRO A 120 -8.52 -3.46 0.75
N CYS A 121 -8.68 -2.45 -0.11
CA CYS A 121 -8.61 -2.61 -1.57
C CYS A 121 -7.19 -3.12 -2.00
N LEU A 122 -6.11 -2.80 -1.26
CA LEU A 122 -4.74 -3.32 -1.50
C LEU A 122 -4.53 -4.73 -0.92
N ALA A 123 -5.02 -5.00 0.29
CA ALA A 123 -4.91 -6.32 0.91
C ALA A 123 -5.57 -7.41 0.05
N LEU A 124 -6.69 -7.08 -0.59
CA LEU A 124 -7.40 -7.98 -1.50
C LEU A 124 -6.63 -8.29 -2.80
N SER A 125 -5.72 -7.41 -3.24
CA SER A 125 -4.93 -7.64 -4.45
C SER A 125 -3.61 -8.38 -4.20
N MET A 126 -3.18 -8.49 -2.94
CA MET A 126 -1.95 -9.15 -2.51
C MET A 126 -2.11 -10.66 -2.34
N LEU A 127 -2.68 -11.34 -3.33
CA LEU A 127 -2.97 -12.78 -3.30
C LEU A 127 -1.72 -13.68 -3.21
N HIS A 128 -0.53 -13.14 -3.48
CA HIS A 128 0.73 -13.88 -3.49
C HIS A 128 1.60 -13.64 -2.26
N LEU A 129 1.17 -12.84 -1.28
CA LEU A 129 1.95 -12.59 -0.08
C LEU A 129 2.04 -13.87 0.76
N GLN A 130 3.26 -14.36 0.97
CA GLN A 130 3.56 -15.62 1.67
C GLN A 130 4.19 -15.38 3.04
N GLU A 131 4.99 -14.32 3.19
CA GLU A 131 5.65 -13.96 4.43
C GLU A 131 5.36 -12.50 4.79
N LEU A 132 4.77 -12.29 5.97
CA LEU A 132 4.63 -10.99 6.61
C LEU A 132 5.36 -11.01 7.95
N ASN A 133 6.49 -10.31 8.05
CA ASN A 133 7.30 -10.21 9.27
C ASN A 133 7.28 -8.76 9.78
N ILE A 134 6.66 -8.56 10.94
CA ILE A 134 6.58 -7.25 11.59
C ILE A 134 7.24 -7.39 12.97
N ARG A 135 8.24 -6.55 13.25
CA ARG A 135 8.99 -6.59 14.52
C ARG A 135 9.27 -5.18 15.03
N HIS A 136 9.09 -4.96 16.33
CA HIS A 136 9.40 -3.69 16.99
C HIS A 136 8.76 -2.49 16.25
N CYS A 137 7.47 -2.55 15.98
CA CYS A 137 6.71 -1.46 15.33
C CYS A 137 5.63 -1.01 16.31
N ASP A 138 6.03 -0.33 17.37
CA ASP A 138 5.20 -0.19 18.58
C ASP A 138 3.98 0.71 18.39
N GLY A 139 4.00 1.59 17.38
CA GLY A 139 2.86 2.43 17.00
C GLY A 139 1.92 1.80 15.96
N LEU A 140 2.14 0.55 15.55
CA LEU A 140 1.27 -0.15 14.62
C LEU A 140 -0.05 -0.50 15.30
N GLU A 141 -1.12 0.18 14.90
CA GLU A 141 -2.46 -0.01 15.45
C GLU A 141 -3.18 -1.16 14.73
N GLN A 142 -3.08 -1.23 13.40
CA GLN A 142 -3.76 -2.23 12.57
C GLN A 142 -2.90 -2.64 11.37
N VAL A 143 -2.93 -3.90 10.95
CA VAL A 143 -2.25 -4.31 9.70
C VAL A 143 -3.05 -3.89 8.47
N ILE A 144 -4.37 -4.00 8.54
CA ILE A 144 -5.30 -3.55 7.49
C ILE A 144 -6.24 -2.53 8.14
N ASP A 145 -6.33 -1.33 7.59
CA ASP A 145 -7.22 -0.28 8.08
C ASP A 145 -8.52 -0.24 7.28
N PHE A 146 -9.63 -0.59 7.91
CA PHE A 146 -10.96 -0.58 7.27
C PHE A 146 -11.66 0.78 7.35
N GLY A 147 -11.03 1.79 7.96
CA GLY A 147 -11.69 3.02 8.36
C GLY A 147 -12.62 2.77 9.55
N LYS A 148 -12.72 3.75 10.46
CA LYS A 148 -13.79 3.73 11.45
C LYS A 148 -15.06 4.25 10.78
N GLU A 149 -16.12 3.46 10.77
CA GLU A 149 -17.46 4.03 10.62
C GLU A 149 -17.63 5.01 11.80
N GLU A 150 -17.82 6.30 11.50
CA GLU A 150 -18.34 7.19 12.53
C GLU A 150 -19.68 6.60 12.97
N GLU A 151 -19.76 6.12 14.21
CA GLU A 151 -21.04 5.84 14.85
C GLU A 151 -21.85 7.14 14.79
N ILE A 152 -22.82 7.20 13.88
CA ILE A 152 -23.86 8.23 13.91
C ILE A 152 -24.70 7.89 15.15
N ILE A 153 -24.37 8.53 16.27
CA ILE A 153 -25.21 8.57 17.48
C ILE A 153 -26.43 9.45 17.20
#